data_AF-A0A522AB60-F1
#
_entry.id   AF-A0A522AB60-F1
#
_cell.length_a   1.000
_cell.length_b   1.000
_cell.length_c   1.000
_cell.angle_alpha   90.00
_cell.angle_beta   90.00
_cell.angle_gamma   90.00
#
_symmetry.space_group_name_H-M   'P 1'
#
loop_
_entity.id
_entity.type
_entity.pdbx_description
1 polymer ?
#
loop_
_entity_poly.entity_id
_entity_poly.type
_entity_poly.pdbx_seq_one_letter_code
_entity_poly.pdbx_strand_id
1 'polypeptide(L)'
;MTAGDVALRAGLIGVLLTVSACSTTRGPVVASAATPSSADQSVGGRYKVGNPYQVDGVWYYPSENYAYREEGTASWYGDDFNGKRTANGERFDMNAVSAAHPTLPMPSMVKVTNLDNGRELKVRVNDRGPYKSRRIIDLSRRAAQLLGFDLIGTARVRVEIDAEESLMMKNQALRADPGELPKVAAAPHPVVVATSLAPPVMTDANPQPAPGLKAKPQPEKQVAMLPLEKPVKGDKGTPMPVNGHGTIPALPPVAAGPGVYIQAGAFSDVANAHRLEHELAEFGNAFVLPVTVNNRQLFRVRLGPLGDDTSAQDMLGRVKAYGYDDAQIVRY
;
A
#
# COMPACT_ATOMS: atom_id res chain seq x y z
N MET A 1 51.36 -57.80 74.10
CA MET A 1 51.29 -58.34 72.72
C MET A 1 49.97 -59.10 72.56
N THR A 2 49.48 -59.25 71.32
CA THR A 2 48.19 -59.88 70.92
C THR A 2 46.95 -59.20 71.53
N ALA A 3 46.12 -58.49 70.74
CA ALA A 3 45.12 -58.95 69.75
C ALA A 3 43.74 -59.05 70.44
N GLY A 4 42.64 -58.51 69.91
CA GLY A 4 42.40 -57.83 68.64
C GLY A 4 41.02 -58.24 68.16
N ASP A 5 40.08 -57.31 67.95
CA ASP A 5 38.75 -57.67 67.44
C ASP A 5 37.99 -56.51 66.76
N VAL A 6 36.92 -56.89 66.06
CA VAL A 6 36.33 -56.16 64.92
C VAL A 6 35.02 -55.42 65.27
N ALA A 7 34.60 -54.52 64.36
CA ALA A 7 33.26 -53.91 64.22
C ALA A 7 33.05 -52.58 65.01
N LEU A 8 32.11 -51.69 64.63
CA LEU A 8 30.91 -51.86 63.80
C LEU A 8 30.41 -50.49 63.21
N ARG A 9 29.57 -50.56 62.15
CA ARG A 9 28.62 -49.55 61.63
C ARG A 9 29.11 -48.49 60.63
N ALA A 10 28.83 -48.80 59.36
CA ALA A 10 28.69 -47.83 58.29
C ALA A 10 27.47 -46.91 58.47
N GLY A 11 27.60 -45.67 57.99
CA GLY A 11 26.50 -44.78 57.67
C GLY A 11 26.89 -43.99 56.43
N LEU A 12 26.32 -44.33 55.27
CA LEU A 12 26.59 -43.63 54.00
C LEU A 12 25.30 -42.99 53.49
N ILE A 13 25.32 -41.66 53.40
CA ILE A 13 24.19 -40.87 52.88
C ILE A 13 24.23 -40.92 51.34
N GLY A 14 23.29 -41.65 50.74
CA GLY A 14 23.11 -41.67 49.29
C GLY A 14 22.18 -40.54 48.84
N VAL A 15 22.74 -39.44 48.33
CA VAL A 15 21.96 -38.38 47.66
C VAL A 15 21.69 -38.82 46.21
N LEU A 16 20.44 -39.14 45.91
CA LEU A 16 20.00 -39.55 44.57
C LEU A 16 19.66 -38.31 43.73
N LEU A 17 20.59 -37.85 42.89
CA LEU A 17 20.37 -36.76 41.93
C LEU A 17 19.59 -37.26 40.70
N THR A 18 18.28 -37.04 40.68
CA THR A 18 17.43 -37.31 39.52
C THR A 18 17.47 -36.16 38.51
N VAL A 19 18.25 -36.33 37.44
CA VAL A 19 18.26 -35.37 36.31
C VAL A 19 17.05 -35.65 35.40
N SER A 20 15.99 -34.86 35.56
CA SER A 20 14.85 -34.88 34.62
C SER A 20 15.23 -34.21 33.29
N ALA A 21 15.45 -35.01 32.26
CA ALA A 21 15.67 -34.52 30.90
C ALA A 21 14.34 -34.26 30.18
N CYS A 22 13.90 -33.00 30.15
CA CYS A 22 12.76 -32.58 29.31
C CYS A 22 13.24 -32.30 27.87
N SER A 23 13.14 -33.28 26.98
CA SER A 23 13.32 -33.05 25.53
C SER A 23 12.12 -32.28 24.96
N THR A 24 12.31 -31.01 24.63
CA THR A 24 11.31 -30.22 23.88
C THR A 24 11.61 -30.34 22.39
N THR A 25 10.85 -31.20 21.70
CA THR A 25 10.95 -31.38 20.25
C THR A 25 10.48 -30.11 19.53
N ARG A 26 11.40 -29.37 18.90
CA ARG A 26 11.05 -28.26 18.00
C ARG A 26 10.52 -28.83 16.67
N GLY A 27 9.21 -28.77 16.48
CA GLY A 27 8.59 -28.97 15.16
C GLY A 27 8.94 -27.85 14.18
N PRO A 28 8.79 -28.06 12.85
CA PRO A 28 9.06 -27.05 11.86
C PRO A 28 8.10 -25.87 12.00
N VAL A 29 8.63 -24.65 11.96
CA VAL A 29 7.83 -23.42 11.99
C VAL A 29 7.19 -23.23 10.62
N VAL A 30 6.03 -23.85 10.41
CA VAL A 30 5.19 -23.48 9.27
C VAL A 30 4.70 -22.06 9.54
N ALA A 31 5.20 -21.11 8.76
CA ALA A 31 4.69 -19.74 8.80
C ALA A 31 3.25 -19.76 8.29
N SER A 32 2.29 -19.90 9.20
CA SER A 32 0.89 -19.64 8.91
C SER A 32 0.80 -18.20 8.44
N ALA A 33 0.62 -18.02 7.12
CA ALA A 33 0.21 -16.74 6.57
C ALA A 33 -1.04 -16.32 7.34
N ALA A 34 -0.94 -15.23 8.10
CA ALA A 34 -2.07 -14.75 8.88
C ALA A 34 -3.19 -14.39 7.90
N THR A 35 -4.20 -15.26 7.83
CA THR A 35 -5.48 -14.95 7.20
C THR A 35 -5.92 -13.59 7.75
N PRO A 36 -6.32 -12.63 6.91
CA PRO A 36 -6.75 -11.33 7.41
C PRO A 36 -7.86 -11.57 8.42
N SER A 37 -7.59 -11.24 9.69
CA SER A 37 -8.56 -11.40 10.75
C SER A 37 -9.75 -10.53 10.39
N SER A 38 -10.94 -11.14 10.28
CA SER A 38 -12.22 -10.45 10.08
C SER A 38 -12.65 -9.72 11.36
N ALA A 39 -11.72 -9.01 11.99
CA ALA A 39 -11.94 -8.15 13.12
C ALA A 39 -12.66 -6.90 12.63
N ASP A 40 -13.84 -6.68 13.19
CA ASP A 40 -14.59 -5.44 13.13
C ASP A 40 -15.05 -4.97 11.73
N GLN A 41 -15.97 -5.73 11.13
CA GLN A 41 -16.99 -5.16 10.24
C GLN A 41 -18.26 -4.84 11.04
N SER A 42 -18.14 -4.18 12.20
CA SER A 42 -19.33 -3.56 12.78
C SER A 42 -19.84 -2.50 11.81
N VAL A 43 -21.13 -2.56 11.49
CA VAL A 43 -21.82 -1.50 10.72
C VAL A 43 -22.04 -0.33 11.68
N GLY A 44 -20.95 0.36 12.01
CA GLY A 44 -20.99 1.60 12.75
C GLY A 44 -21.61 2.73 11.92
N GLY A 45 -21.89 3.86 12.56
CA GLY A 45 -22.39 5.04 11.88
C GLY A 45 -23.89 5.00 11.58
N ARG A 46 -24.51 6.18 11.58
CA ARG A 46 -25.94 6.33 11.28
C ARG A 46 -26.17 6.48 9.78
N TYR A 47 -27.27 5.95 9.27
CA TYR A 47 -27.68 6.26 7.91
C TYR A 47 -27.94 7.77 7.75
N LYS A 48 -27.33 8.39 6.72
CA LYS A 48 -27.67 9.75 6.29
C LYS A 48 -27.36 9.96 4.80
N VAL A 49 -28.26 10.66 4.13
CA VAL A 49 -27.94 11.40 2.90
C VAL A 49 -27.23 12.71 3.30
N GLY A 50 -27.85 13.45 4.23
CA GLY A 50 -27.36 14.75 4.71
C GLY A 50 -27.93 15.91 3.90
N ASN A 51 -27.92 17.10 4.50
CA ASN A 51 -28.37 18.32 3.83
C ASN A 51 -27.32 18.80 2.82
N PRO A 52 -27.70 19.61 1.81
CA PRO A 52 -26.76 20.37 1.01
C PRO A 52 -25.81 21.19 1.89
N TYR A 53 -24.55 21.28 1.50
CA TYR A 53 -23.51 21.96 2.26
C TYR A 53 -22.52 22.65 1.32
N GLN A 54 -21.79 23.64 1.84
CA GLN A 54 -20.79 24.40 1.10
C GLN A 54 -19.40 24.18 1.69
N VAL A 55 -18.38 24.00 0.85
CA VAL A 55 -16.96 23.99 1.24
C VAL A 55 -16.21 24.86 0.25
N ASP A 56 -15.37 25.79 0.75
CA ASP A 56 -14.56 26.71 -0.05
C ASP A 56 -15.33 27.40 -1.20
N GLY A 57 -16.60 27.77 -0.92
CA GLY A 57 -17.51 28.42 -1.88
C GLY A 57 -18.32 27.46 -2.78
N VAL A 58 -17.90 26.20 -2.92
CA VAL A 58 -18.55 25.18 -3.76
C VAL A 58 -19.70 24.50 -3.02
N TRP A 59 -20.88 24.42 -3.67
CA TRP A 59 -22.05 23.73 -3.13
C TRP A 59 -22.09 22.26 -3.53
N TYR A 60 -22.35 21.40 -2.55
CA TYR A 60 -22.57 19.97 -2.71
C TYR A 60 -24.00 19.60 -2.33
N TYR A 61 -24.60 18.72 -3.13
CA TYR A 61 -25.99 18.28 -2.96
C TYR A 61 -26.04 16.75 -2.80
N PRO A 62 -25.90 16.23 -1.57
CA PRO A 62 -26.04 14.80 -1.32
C PRO A 62 -27.41 14.27 -1.73
N SER A 63 -27.45 13.11 -2.36
CA SER A 63 -28.68 12.49 -2.85
C SER A 63 -28.54 10.96 -2.93
N GLU A 64 -29.67 10.26 -2.85
CA GLU A 64 -29.72 8.82 -3.15
C GLU A 64 -29.70 8.62 -4.67
N ASN A 65 -28.55 8.23 -5.21
CA ASN A 65 -28.42 7.82 -6.60
C ASN A 65 -27.88 6.39 -6.67
N TYR A 66 -28.78 5.40 -6.71
CA TYR A 66 -28.45 3.98 -6.85
C TYR A 66 -28.08 3.55 -8.27
N ALA A 67 -28.00 4.49 -9.22
CA ALA A 67 -27.45 4.29 -10.55
C ALA A 67 -26.14 5.10 -10.75
N TYR A 68 -25.52 5.57 -9.66
CA TYR A 68 -24.32 6.38 -9.72
C TYR A 68 -23.14 5.64 -10.37
N ARG A 69 -22.57 6.27 -11.39
CA ARG A 69 -21.40 5.81 -12.13
C ARG A 69 -20.63 7.01 -12.63
N GLU A 70 -19.39 7.16 -12.19
CA GLU A 70 -18.52 8.27 -12.57
C GLU A 70 -17.09 7.80 -12.81
N GLU A 71 -16.37 8.47 -13.71
CA GLU A 71 -14.94 8.28 -13.95
C GLU A 71 -14.21 9.58 -13.62
N GLY A 72 -13.09 9.47 -12.89
CA GLY A 72 -12.37 10.63 -12.39
C GLY A 72 -11.16 10.23 -11.55
N THR A 73 -10.54 11.21 -10.88
CA THR A 73 -9.34 10.97 -10.08
C THR A 73 -9.74 10.52 -8.66
N ALA A 74 -9.08 9.47 -8.15
CA ALA A 74 -9.07 9.13 -6.73
C ALA A 74 -7.79 9.61 -6.06
N SER A 75 -7.85 9.93 -4.77
CA SER A 75 -6.67 9.91 -3.89
C SER A 75 -6.91 8.99 -2.69
N TRP A 76 -6.03 9.06 -1.69
CA TRP A 76 -6.24 8.41 -0.41
C TRP A 76 -5.90 9.32 0.78
N TYR A 77 -6.58 9.13 1.91
CA TYR A 77 -6.39 9.88 3.14
C TYR A 77 -5.81 9.00 4.25
N GLY A 78 -4.95 9.61 5.08
CA GLY A 78 -3.97 8.90 5.91
C GLY A 78 -4.00 9.27 7.39
N ASP A 79 -2.81 9.30 8.00
CA ASP A 79 -2.61 9.38 9.46
C ASP A 79 -3.27 10.60 10.12
N ASP A 80 -3.26 11.75 9.46
CA ASP A 80 -3.92 12.98 9.91
C ASP A 80 -5.42 12.80 10.23
N PHE A 81 -6.08 11.76 9.70
CA PHE A 81 -7.50 11.48 9.92
C PHE A 81 -7.74 10.30 10.86
N ASN A 82 -6.72 9.49 11.17
CA ASN A 82 -6.87 8.21 11.84
C ASN A 82 -7.48 8.37 13.25
N GLY A 83 -8.49 7.56 13.57
CA GLY A 83 -9.24 7.63 14.82
C GLY A 83 -10.21 8.81 14.97
N LYS A 84 -10.22 9.80 14.06
CA LYS A 84 -11.21 10.90 14.04
C LYS A 84 -12.59 10.37 13.65
N ARG A 85 -13.63 11.17 13.90
CA ARG A 85 -15.00 10.82 13.50
C ARG A 85 -15.24 11.14 12.02
N THR A 86 -15.79 10.19 11.29
CA THR A 86 -16.30 10.40 9.93
C THR A 86 -17.61 11.20 9.94
N ALA A 87 -18.05 11.66 8.77
CA ALA A 87 -19.30 12.38 8.60
C ALA A 87 -20.54 11.59 9.07
N ASN A 88 -20.57 10.25 8.97
CA ASN A 88 -21.67 9.43 9.50
C ASN A 88 -21.50 9.03 10.98
N GLY A 89 -20.37 9.37 11.60
CA GLY A 89 -20.11 9.24 13.03
C GLY A 89 -19.29 8.02 13.46
N GLU A 90 -18.89 7.16 12.51
CA GLU A 90 -17.87 6.10 12.70
C GLU A 90 -16.54 6.71 13.15
N ARG A 91 -15.61 5.88 13.66
CA ARG A 91 -14.19 6.27 13.73
C ARG A 91 -13.51 5.81 12.45
N PHE A 92 -12.74 6.69 11.83
CA PHE A 92 -11.92 6.31 10.68
C PHE A 92 -10.75 5.44 11.12
N ASP A 93 -10.52 4.32 10.42
CA ASP A 93 -9.28 3.54 10.48
C ASP A 93 -8.69 3.48 9.06
N MET A 94 -7.46 3.97 8.89
CA MET A 94 -6.76 3.94 7.61
C MET A 94 -6.52 2.51 7.08
N ASN A 95 -6.54 1.52 7.96
CA ASN A 95 -6.29 0.11 7.66
C ASN A 95 -7.56 -0.67 7.32
N ALA A 96 -8.74 -0.11 7.57
CA ALA A 96 -10.02 -0.64 7.13
C ALA A 96 -10.32 -0.25 5.68
N VAL A 97 -11.12 -1.04 4.95
CA VAL A 97 -11.49 -0.77 3.55
C VAL A 97 -12.68 0.20 3.51
N SER A 98 -12.37 1.50 3.55
CA SER A 98 -13.35 2.60 3.55
C SER A 98 -13.02 3.70 2.54
N ALA A 99 -13.97 4.62 2.33
CA ALA A 99 -13.88 5.74 1.41
C ALA A 99 -14.72 6.96 1.87
N ALA A 100 -14.32 8.14 1.40
CA ALA A 100 -15.08 9.39 1.45
C ALA A 100 -15.63 9.73 0.07
N HIS A 101 -16.89 10.19 0.01
CA HIS A 101 -17.53 10.67 -1.22
C HIS A 101 -18.36 11.94 -0.94
N PRO A 102 -18.37 12.96 -1.83
CA PRO A 102 -19.10 14.20 -1.59
C PRO A 102 -20.62 14.01 -1.47
N THR A 103 -21.25 13.30 -2.41
CA THR A 103 -22.73 13.29 -2.54
C THR A 103 -23.46 11.98 -2.23
N LEU A 104 -22.82 10.81 -2.33
CA LEU A 104 -23.49 9.52 -2.11
C LEU A 104 -24.04 9.36 -0.67
N PRO A 105 -25.15 8.61 -0.46
CA PRO A 105 -25.65 8.33 0.87
C PRO A 105 -24.62 7.51 1.66
N MET A 106 -24.66 7.62 2.99
CA MET A 106 -23.76 6.87 3.87
C MET A 106 -24.54 6.12 4.96
N PRO A 107 -24.16 4.88 5.31
CA PRO A 107 -23.22 4.06 4.55
C PRO A 107 -23.77 3.66 3.18
N SER A 108 -22.88 3.55 2.19
CA SER A 108 -23.12 2.86 0.92
C SER A 108 -21.93 1.97 0.57
N MET A 109 -22.14 1.02 -0.33
CA MET A 109 -21.07 0.24 -0.93
C MET A 109 -20.87 0.70 -2.37
N VAL A 110 -19.62 0.94 -2.77
CA VAL A 110 -19.27 1.25 -4.15
C VAL A 110 -18.16 0.32 -4.63
N LYS A 111 -18.23 -0.12 -5.88
CA LYS A 111 -17.13 -0.78 -6.57
C LYS A 111 -16.25 0.30 -7.20
N VAL A 112 -14.96 0.28 -6.87
CA VAL A 112 -13.96 1.17 -7.46
C VAL A 112 -13.05 0.34 -8.34
N THR A 113 -12.93 0.69 -9.61
CA THR A 113 -12.00 0.08 -10.56
C THR A 113 -10.89 1.09 -10.86
N ASN A 114 -9.63 0.76 -10.57
CA ASN A 114 -8.46 1.51 -11.03
C ASN A 114 -8.27 1.27 -12.53
N LEU A 115 -8.42 2.32 -13.33
CA LEU A 115 -8.40 2.27 -14.79
C LEU A 115 -6.98 2.14 -15.35
N ASP A 116 -5.96 2.45 -14.56
CA ASP A 116 -4.56 2.42 -14.98
C ASP A 116 -3.92 1.02 -14.80
N ASN A 117 -4.54 0.13 -14.00
CA ASN A 117 -4.05 -1.24 -13.79
C ASN A 117 -5.13 -2.35 -13.80
N GLY A 118 -6.41 -2.00 -13.97
CA GLY A 118 -7.53 -2.94 -14.07
C GLY A 118 -7.98 -3.59 -12.74
N ARG A 119 -7.37 -3.24 -11.60
CA ARG A 119 -7.78 -3.76 -10.29
C ARG A 119 -9.09 -3.14 -9.86
N GLU A 120 -9.96 -3.93 -9.22
CA GLU A 120 -11.19 -3.44 -8.62
C GLU A 120 -11.39 -3.91 -7.18
N LEU A 121 -12.14 -3.12 -6.40
CA LEU A 121 -12.41 -3.33 -4.98
C LEU A 121 -13.78 -2.75 -4.62
N LYS A 122 -14.59 -3.51 -3.88
CA LYS A 122 -15.76 -2.96 -3.17
C LYS A 122 -15.29 -2.22 -1.91
N VAL A 123 -15.73 -0.98 -1.72
CA VAL A 123 -15.36 -0.11 -0.58
C VAL A 123 -16.59 0.54 0.05
N ARG A 124 -16.61 0.59 1.38
CA ARG A 124 -17.66 1.26 2.16
C ARG A 124 -17.45 2.77 2.12
N VAL A 125 -18.43 3.53 1.64
CA VAL A 125 -18.47 4.99 1.79
C VAL A 125 -19.06 5.33 3.16
N ASN A 126 -18.27 5.92 4.05
CA ASN A 126 -18.69 6.33 5.40
C ASN A 126 -18.35 7.80 5.74
N ASP A 127 -17.62 8.50 4.85
CA ASP A 127 -17.22 9.90 5.04
C ASP A 127 -17.53 10.82 3.84
N ARG A 128 -17.35 12.12 4.05
CA ARG A 128 -17.59 13.19 3.06
C ARG A 128 -16.27 13.82 2.60
N GLY A 129 -16.25 14.23 1.33
CA GLY A 129 -15.05 14.70 0.62
C GLY A 129 -14.73 13.75 -0.54
N PRO A 130 -13.72 14.03 -1.38
CA PRO A 130 -12.86 15.22 -1.39
C PRO A 130 -13.61 16.54 -1.66
N TYR A 131 -12.97 17.66 -1.32
CA TYR A 131 -13.48 19.03 -1.57
C TYR A 131 -12.51 19.94 -2.34
N LYS A 132 -11.27 19.50 -2.55
CA LYS A 132 -10.23 20.23 -3.30
C LYS A 132 -9.78 19.35 -4.45
N SER A 133 -9.53 19.94 -5.63
CA SER A 133 -9.36 19.27 -6.94
C SER A 133 -10.63 18.62 -7.53
N ARG A 134 -10.50 18.13 -8.77
CA ARG A 134 -11.53 17.35 -9.48
C ARG A 134 -11.57 15.87 -9.07
N ARG A 135 -11.08 15.52 -7.88
CA ARG A 135 -11.20 14.15 -7.36
C ARG A 135 -12.66 13.82 -7.04
N ILE A 136 -13.05 12.57 -7.31
CA ILE A 136 -14.42 12.07 -7.14
C ILE A 136 -14.57 11.21 -5.88
N ILE A 137 -13.47 10.62 -5.39
CA ILE A 137 -13.44 9.74 -4.24
C ILE A 137 -12.08 9.83 -3.54
N ASP A 138 -12.07 9.86 -2.21
CA ASP A 138 -10.85 9.73 -1.42
C ASP A 138 -10.94 8.39 -0.67
N LEU A 139 -9.91 7.55 -0.79
CA LEU A 139 -9.89 6.18 -0.28
C LEU A 139 -9.09 6.07 1.02
N SER A 140 -9.41 5.07 1.84
CA SER A 140 -8.52 4.62 2.90
C SER A 140 -7.16 4.15 2.35
N ARG A 141 -6.08 4.30 3.14
CA ARG A 141 -4.75 3.79 2.79
C ARG A 141 -4.79 2.30 2.40
N ARG A 142 -5.57 1.48 3.12
CA ARG A 142 -5.72 0.05 2.79
C ARG A 142 -6.37 -0.18 1.43
N ALA A 143 -7.42 0.56 1.09
CA ALA A 143 -8.06 0.44 -0.22
C ALA A 143 -7.09 0.87 -1.34
N ALA A 144 -6.29 1.92 -1.14
CA ALA A 144 -5.28 2.35 -2.11
C ALA A 144 -4.17 1.32 -2.35
N GLN A 145 -3.71 0.61 -1.30
CA GLN A 145 -2.75 -0.50 -1.42
C GLN A 145 -3.32 -1.65 -2.25
N LEU A 146 -4.57 -2.03 -1.99
CA LEU A 146 -5.24 -3.11 -2.70
C LEU A 146 -5.46 -2.74 -4.18
N LEU A 147 -5.92 -1.52 -4.46
CA LEU A 147 -6.06 -0.95 -5.81
C LEU A 147 -4.72 -0.59 -6.47
N GLY A 148 -3.59 -0.74 -5.77
CA GLY A 148 -2.25 -0.62 -6.32
C GLY A 148 -1.83 0.80 -6.70
N PHE A 149 -2.25 1.81 -5.93
CA PHE A 149 -1.86 3.21 -6.16
C PHE A 149 -1.42 3.95 -4.90
N ASP A 150 -1.24 3.31 -3.75
CA ASP A 150 -0.86 4.00 -2.50
C ASP A 150 0.47 4.78 -2.61
N LEU A 151 1.46 4.21 -3.31
CA LEU A 151 2.78 4.85 -3.55
C LEU A 151 2.73 6.03 -4.54
N ILE A 152 1.86 5.97 -5.54
CA ILE A 152 1.61 7.07 -6.49
C ILE A 152 0.75 8.15 -5.82
N GLY A 153 -0.18 7.69 -4.98
CA GLY A 153 -1.07 8.45 -4.13
C GLY A 153 -2.34 8.96 -4.80
N THR A 154 -2.41 8.91 -6.13
CA THR A 154 -3.62 9.10 -6.94
C THR A 154 -3.72 8.04 -8.04
N ALA A 155 -4.92 7.82 -8.56
CA ALA A 155 -5.18 7.00 -9.75
C ALA A 155 -6.41 7.48 -10.50
N ARG A 156 -6.53 7.19 -11.80
CA ARG A 156 -7.81 7.30 -12.51
C ARG A 156 -8.68 6.11 -12.14
N VAL A 157 -9.89 6.37 -11.71
CA VAL A 157 -10.83 5.33 -11.28
C VAL A 157 -12.18 5.49 -11.96
N ARG A 158 -12.91 4.38 -12.01
CA ARG A 158 -14.35 4.35 -12.15
C ARG A 158 -14.96 3.99 -10.80
N VAL A 159 -15.95 4.75 -10.36
CA VAL A 159 -16.76 4.48 -9.17
C VAL A 159 -18.17 4.09 -9.63
N GLU A 160 -18.63 2.90 -9.25
CA GLU A 160 -19.96 2.37 -9.53
C GLU A 160 -20.64 2.03 -8.19
N ILE A 161 -21.83 2.55 -7.90
CA ILE A 161 -22.54 2.18 -6.67
C ILE A 161 -23.06 0.74 -6.75
N ASP A 162 -22.86 -0.03 -5.69
CA ASP A 162 -23.55 -1.31 -5.51
C ASP A 162 -24.93 -1.03 -4.92
N ALA A 163 -25.95 -1.02 -5.77
CA ALA A 163 -27.31 -0.65 -5.38
C ALA A 163 -27.89 -1.60 -4.34
N GLU A 164 -27.71 -2.91 -4.52
CA GLU A 164 -28.26 -3.94 -3.65
C GLU A 164 -27.62 -3.88 -2.26
N GLU A 165 -26.28 -3.90 -2.21
CA GLU A 165 -25.54 -3.87 -0.95
C GLU A 165 -25.73 -2.53 -0.20
N SER A 166 -25.83 -1.42 -0.93
CA SER A 166 -26.14 -0.09 -0.33
C SER A 166 -27.56 -0.01 0.24
N LEU A 167 -28.54 -0.65 -0.39
CA LEU A 167 -29.92 -0.74 0.14
C LEU A 167 -29.98 -1.65 1.37
N MET A 168 -29.24 -2.75 1.39
CA MET A 168 -29.09 -3.60 2.59
C MET A 168 -28.46 -2.81 3.75
N MET A 169 -27.37 -2.08 3.50
CA MET A 169 -26.73 -1.22 4.50
C MET A 169 -27.67 -0.13 5.04
N LYS A 170 -28.44 0.54 4.17
CA LYS A 170 -29.49 1.50 4.56
C LYS A 170 -30.50 0.85 5.50
N ASN A 171 -31.07 -0.29 5.11
CA ASN A 171 -32.08 -0.99 5.89
C ASN A 171 -31.55 -1.52 7.22
N GLN A 172 -30.28 -1.90 7.30
CA GLN A 172 -29.62 -2.30 8.55
C GLN A 172 -29.38 -1.09 9.47
N ALA A 173 -28.80 -0.01 8.95
CA ALA A 173 -28.46 1.19 9.71
C ALA A 173 -29.69 2.02 10.16
N LEU A 174 -30.86 1.82 9.53
CA LEU A 174 -32.15 2.36 9.98
C LEU A 174 -32.87 1.48 11.03
N ARG A 175 -32.46 0.21 11.17
CA ARG A 175 -32.98 -0.72 12.19
C ARG A 175 -32.11 -0.81 13.43
N ALA A 176 -30.82 -0.47 13.32
CA ALA A 176 -29.94 -0.34 14.46
C ALA A 176 -30.39 0.85 15.32
N ASP A 177 -30.82 0.57 16.55
CA ASP A 177 -31.16 1.60 17.53
C ASP A 177 -29.91 2.48 17.79
N PRO A 178 -29.99 3.82 17.73
CA PRO A 178 -28.83 4.70 17.89
C PRO A 178 -27.98 4.51 19.15
N GLY A 179 -28.47 3.76 20.15
CA GLY A 179 -27.75 3.43 21.38
C GLY A 179 -27.09 2.05 21.46
N GLU A 180 -27.39 1.10 20.57
CA GLU A 180 -26.98 -0.31 20.74
C GLU A 180 -26.12 -0.84 19.59
N LEU A 181 -24.82 -1.06 19.87
CA LEU A 181 -23.91 -1.75 18.96
C LEU A 181 -24.37 -3.22 18.82
N PRO A 182 -24.70 -3.70 17.60
CA PRO A 182 -25.26 -5.04 17.45
C PRO A 182 -24.23 -6.12 17.78
N LYS A 183 -24.54 -6.95 18.78
CA LYS A 183 -23.86 -8.25 18.99
C LYS A 183 -24.31 -9.22 17.90
N VAL A 184 -23.56 -9.28 16.80
CA VAL A 184 -23.87 -10.15 15.66
C VAL A 184 -23.56 -11.62 16.02
N ALA A 185 -24.56 -12.48 15.94
CA ALA A 185 -24.35 -13.93 15.94
C ALA A 185 -23.71 -14.34 14.60
N ALA A 186 -22.69 -15.21 14.63
CA ALA A 186 -21.88 -15.54 13.47
C ALA A 186 -22.71 -15.99 12.25
N ALA A 187 -22.53 -15.29 11.11
CA ALA A 187 -23.15 -15.66 9.85
C ALA A 187 -22.53 -16.95 9.28
N PRO A 188 -23.30 -17.78 8.55
CA PRO A 188 -22.78 -19.02 7.98
C PRO A 188 -21.70 -18.75 6.92
N HIS A 189 -20.61 -19.51 6.99
CA HIS A 189 -19.46 -19.38 6.10
C HIS A 189 -19.78 -20.01 4.72
N PRO A 190 -19.26 -19.47 3.61
CA PRO A 190 -19.28 -20.19 2.34
C PRO A 190 -18.38 -21.44 2.45
N VAL A 191 -18.95 -22.61 2.14
CA VAL A 191 -18.18 -23.87 2.09
C VAL A 191 -17.27 -23.84 0.88
N VAL A 192 -15.97 -23.64 1.12
CA VAL A 192 -14.95 -23.78 0.07
C VAL A 192 -14.67 -25.26 -0.12
N VAL A 193 -15.20 -25.85 -1.18
CA VAL A 193 -14.87 -27.24 -1.57
C VAL A 193 -13.47 -27.24 -2.19
N ALA A 194 -12.47 -27.58 -1.38
CA ALA A 194 -11.12 -27.83 -1.85
C ALA A 194 -10.98 -29.32 -2.26
N THR A 195 -10.93 -29.60 -3.56
CA THR A 195 -10.51 -30.91 -4.04
C THR A 195 -9.01 -31.07 -3.81
N SER A 196 -8.62 -32.05 -3.01
CA SER A 196 -7.21 -32.40 -2.79
C SER A 196 -6.55 -32.85 -4.09
N LEU A 197 -5.46 -32.18 -4.47
CA LEU A 197 -4.51 -32.70 -5.46
C LEU A 197 -3.55 -33.66 -4.75
N ALA A 198 -3.22 -34.79 -5.40
CA ALA A 198 -2.33 -35.78 -4.82
C ALA A 198 -0.91 -35.21 -4.58
N PRO A 199 -0.24 -35.54 -3.45
CA PRO A 199 1.11 -35.09 -3.20
C PRO A 199 2.11 -35.72 -4.19
N PRO A 200 3.17 -35.00 -4.60
CA PRO A 200 4.22 -35.57 -5.43
C PRO A 200 4.97 -36.67 -4.67
N VAL A 201 5.18 -37.82 -5.32
CA VAL A 201 5.94 -38.94 -4.75
C VAL A 201 7.41 -38.54 -4.64
N MET A 202 7.91 -38.38 -3.42
CA MET A 202 9.34 -38.37 -3.14
C MET A 202 9.74 -39.76 -2.62
N THR A 203 10.67 -40.41 -3.30
CA THR A 203 11.26 -41.68 -2.86
C THR A 203 12.45 -41.40 -1.94
N ASP A 204 12.42 -41.97 -0.73
CA ASP A 204 13.46 -41.79 0.27
C ASP A 204 14.82 -42.36 -0.16
N ALA A 205 15.88 -41.56 -0.03
CA ALA A 205 17.27 -42.03 0.06
C ALA A 205 18.15 -41.01 0.81
N ASN A 206 18.66 -41.40 1.98
CA ASN A 206 19.64 -40.67 2.79
C ASN A 206 20.87 -41.61 3.01
N PRO A 207 22.10 -41.12 3.31
CA PRO A 207 23.26 -41.54 2.51
C PRO A 207 24.46 -42.07 3.32
N GLN A 208 25.41 -42.77 2.68
CA GLN A 208 26.82 -42.83 3.14
C GLN A 208 27.79 -43.34 2.04
N PRO A 209 29.15 -43.31 2.22
CA PRO A 209 30.00 -42.37 1.49
C PRO A 209 30.95 -43.03 0.46
N ALA A 210 31.62 -42.18 -0.34
CA ALA A 210 32.47 -42.56 -1.47
C ALA A 210 33.79 -43.27 -1.10
N PRO A 211 34.32 -44.11 -2.02
CA PRO A 211 35.69 -43.88 -2.50
C PRO A 211 35.93 -44.21 -3.99
N GLY A 212 36.95 -43.58 -4.61
CA GLY A 212 37.70 -44.16 -5.75
C GLY A 212 37.71 -43.37 -7.07
N LEU A 213 38.83 -42.69 -7.36
CA LEU A 213 39.14 -42.12 -8.69
C LEU A 213 39.72 -43.18 -9.65
N LYS A 214 39.46 -43.07 -10.97
CA LYS A 214 40.48 -42.78 -12.01
C LYS A 214 39.98 -42.71 -13.49
N ALA A 215 40.34 -41.59 -14.13
CA ALA A 215 40.61 -41.24 -15.56
C ALA A 215 40.16 -42.09 -16.79
N LYS A 216 39.46 -41.38 -17.73
CA LYS A 216 39.72 -41.10 -19.19
C LYS A 216 40.64 -42.02 -20.04
N PRO A 217 40.40 -42.18 -21.38
CA PRO A 217 40.47 -41.07 -22.38
C PRO A 217 39.46 -41.07 -23.58
N GLN A 218 39.57 -40.07 -24.47
CA GLN A 218 38.71 -39.75 -25.66
C GLN A 218 39.33 -40.21 -27.01
N PRO A 219 38.63 -40.14 -28.16
CA PRO A 219 38.68 -38.96 -29.10
C PRO A 219 37.27 -38.54 -29.67
N GLU A 220 36.95 -37.29 -30.10
CA GLU A 220 37.47 -36.37 -31.17
C GLU A 220 36.98 -36.77 -32.60
N LYS A 221 36.45 -35.94 -33.55
CA LYS A 221 36.61 -34.52 -34.00
C LYS A 221 35.32 -33.96 -34.68
N GLN A 222 34.97 -32.66 -34.61
CA GLN A 222 35.23 -31.50 -35.54
C GLN A 222 34.83 -31.74 -37.03
N VAL A 223 34.25 -30.79 -37.79
CA VAL A 223 34.66 -29.40 -38.19
C VAL A 223 33.41 -28.60 -38.68
N ALA A 224 33.34 -27.27 -38.94
CA ALA A 224 34.20 -26.06 -38.76
C ALA A 224 33.32 -24.77 -38.89
N MET A 225 33.92 -23.58 -39.08
CA MET A 225 33.31 -22.22 -39.20
C MET A 225 34.21 -21.34 -40.12
N LEU A 226 33.72 -20.27 -40.77
CA LEU A 226 34.51 -19.27 -41.56
C LEU A 226 33.71 -17.94 -41.70
N PRO A 227 34.30 -16.77 -42.06
CA PRO A 227 34.57 -15.71 -41.08
C PRO A 227 33.98 -14.32 -41.42
N LEU A 228 34.12 -13.35 -40.49
CA LEU A 228 33.91 -11.91 -40.69
C LEU A 228 35.02 -11.09 -40.00
N GLU A 229 35.31 -9.91 -40.55
CA GLU A 229 36.57 -9.17 -40.36
C GLU A 229 36.55 -8.14 -39.19
N LYS A 230 37.72 -7.58 -38.85
CA LYS A 230 37.92 -6.51 -37.84
C LYS A 230 37.67 -5.12 -38.48
N PRO A 231 37.43 -4.01 -37.73
CA PRO A 231 38.59 -3.25 -37.21
C PRO A 231 38.37 -2.31 -35.97
N VAL A 232 39.49 -1.72 -35.50
CA VAL A 232 39.66 -0.50 -34.64
C VAL A 232 39.37 -0.60 -33.11
N LYS A 233 39.91 0.37 -32.36
CA LYS A 233 40.30 0.37 -30.93
C LYS A 233 39.96 1.72 -30.26
N GLY A 234 39.47 1.68 -29.01
CA GLY A 234 39.35 2.85 -28.09
C GLY A 234 37.92 3.39 -27.91
N ASP A 235 37.45 3.79 -26.72
CA ASP A 235 38.05 3.67 -25.38
C ASP A 235 36.95 3.52 -24.28
N LYS A 236 37.35 2.92 -23.15
CA LYS A 236 36.65 2.62 -21.87
C LYS A 236 35.11 2.73 -21.79
N GLY A 237 34.46 1.57 -21.90
CA GLY A 237 33.20 1.27 -21.21
C GLY A 237 33.28 -0.11 -20.54
N THR A 238 32.87 -0.22 -19.27
CA THR A 238 32.78 -1.51 -18.54
C THR A 238 31.42 -1.69 -17.84
N PRO A 239 30.54 -2.54 -18.38
CA PRO A 239 29.48 -3.24 -17.64
C PRO A 239 29.99 -4.64 -17.19
N MET A 240 29.59 -5.30 -16.11
CA MET A 240 28.81 -4.98 -14.89
C MET A 240 29.51 -5.69 -13.68
N PRO A 241 28.97 -5.66 -12.44
CA PRO A 241 28.02 -6.74 -12.09
C PRO A 241 26.84 -6.28 -11.20
N VAL A 242 25.72 -7.00 -11.30
CA VAL A 242 24.60 -6.90 -10.36
C VAL A 242 24.89 -7.72 -9.09
N ASN A 243 24.76 -7.09 -7.91
CA ASN A 243 24.69 -7.83 -6.65
C ASN A 243 24.08 -6.96 -5.53
N GLY A 244 22.99 -7.44 -4.91
CA GLY A 244 22.54 -7.08 -3.55
C GLY A 244 22.01 -5.66 -3.27
N HIS A 245 20.74 -5.57 -2.84
CA HIS A 245 20.17 -4.47 -2.05
C HIS A 245 20.43 -3.03 -2.55
N GLY A 246 20.19 -2.80 -3.84
CA GLY A 246 20.20 -1.46 -4.41
C GLY A 246 19.07 -0.59 -3.85
N THR A 247 19.40 0.33 -2.94
CA THR A 247 18.67 1.58 -2.79
C THR A 247 18.49 2.16 -4.18
N ILE A 248 17.25 2.43 -4.62
CA ILE A 248 17.00 3.07 -5.91
C ILE A 248 17.81 4.38 -5.88
N PRO A 249 18.79 4.58 -6.79
CA PRO A 249 19.49 5.85 -6.84
C PRO A 249 18.45 6.89 -7.21
N ALA A 250 18.11 7.77 -6.26
CA ALA A 250 17.33 8.94 -6.56
C ALA A 250 18.04 9.66 -7.69
N LEU A 251 17.41 9.72 -8.87
CA LEU A 251 17.87 10.59 -9.94
C LEU A 251 18.06 11.97 -9.30
N PRO A 252 19.22 12.63 -9.50
CA PRO A 252 19.41 13.95 -8.94
C PRO A 252 18.22 14.80 -9.38
N PRO A 253 17.55 15.52 -8.46
CA PRO A 253 16.36 16.28 -8.82
C PRO A 253 16.73 17.18 -9.99
N VAL A 254 15.97 17.10 -11.08
CA VAL A 254 16.20 17.91 -12.27
C VAL A 254 16.26 19.36 -11.80
N ALA A 255 17.47 19.92 -11.76
CA ALA A 255 17.67 21.23 -11.21
C ALA A 255 16.81 22.18 -12.04
N ALA A 256 15.92 22.92 -11.38
CA ALA A 256 15.18 23.98 -12.04
C ALA A 256 16.22 24.94 -12.62
N GLY A 257 16.36 24.90 -13.95
CA GLY A 257 17.22 25.83 -14.67
C GLY A 257 16.72 27.26 -14.54
N PRO A 258 17.45 28.25 -15.06
CA PRO A 258 16.93 29.60 -15.16
C PRO A 258 15.63 29.61 -15.97
N GLY A 259 14.60 30.31 -15.46
CA GLY A 259 13.26 30.30 -16.06
C GLY A 259 12.13 30.64 -15.11
N VAL A 260 10.91 30.69 -15.67
CA VAL A 260 9.67 30.96 -14.93
C VAL A 260 8.98 29.65 -14.58
N TYR A 261 8.49 29.52 -13.35
CA TYR A 261 7.83 28.32 -12.83
C TYR A 261 6.60 28.67 -12.01
N ILE A 262 5.61 27.77 -11.97
CA ILE A 262 4.55 27.82 -10.95
C ILE A 262 5.01 26.97 -9.78
N GLN A 263 5.07 27.54 -8.57
CA GLN A 263 5.19 26.77 -7.33
C GLN A 263 3.79 26.56 -6.76
N ALA A 264 3.32 25.32 -6.80
CA ALA A 264 1.95 24.97 -6.41
C ALA A 264 1.82 24.51 -4.95
N GLY A 265 2.91 24.07 -4.32
CA GLY A 265 2.90 23.67 -2.91
C GLY A 265 4.30 23.45 -2.33
N ALA A 266 4.37 23.30 -1.00
CA ALA A 266 5.56 22.93 -0.26
C ALA A 266 5.18 22.05 0.92
N PHE A 267 5.67 20.81 0.96
CA PHE A 267 5.27 19.80 1.94
C PHE A 267 6.45 19.35 2.80
N SER A 268 6.20 18.98 4.06
CA SER A 268 7.18 18.27 4.89
C SER A 268 7.23 16.76 4.61
N ASP A 269 6.16 16.22 4.01
CA ASP A 269 6.06 14.81 3.61
C ASP A 269 6.28 14.68 2.10
N VAL A 270 7.17 13.77 1.71
CA VAL A 270 7.55 13.51 0.31
C VAL A 270 6.44 12.85 -0.49
N ALA A 271 5.60 12.01 0.12
CA ALA A 271 4.45 11.38 -0.55
C ALA A 271 3.37 12.42 -0.86
N ASN A 272 3.17 13.42 0.01
CA ASN A 272 2.26 14.54 -0.26
C ASN A 272 2.76 15.39 -1.44
N ALA A 273 4.08 15.56 -1.58
CA ALA A 273 4.66 16.26 -2.71
C ALA A 273 4.52 15.50 -4.04
N HIS A 274 4.80 14.20 -4.06
CA HIS A 274 4.62 13.37 -5.27
C HIS A 274 3.15 13.21 -5.67
N ARG A 275 2.21 13.24 -4.72
CA ARG A 275 0.77 13.33 -5.03
C ARG A 275 0.43 14.59 -5.82
N LEU A 276 0.85 15.77 -5.32
CA LEU A 276 0.61 17.02 -6.04
C LEU A 276 1.35 17.06 -7.38
N GLU A 277 2.56 16.50 -7.47
CA GLU A 277 3.30 16.39 -8.73
C GLU A 277 2.51 15.57 -9.76
N HIS A 278 2.00 14.40 -9.38
CA HIS A 278 1.24 13.54 -10.28
C HIS A 278 -0.11 14.17 -10.70
N GLU A 279 -0.82 14.85 -9.79
CA GLU A 279 -2.02 15.63 -10.14
C GLU A 279 -1.69 16.78 -11.12
N LEU A 280 -0.55 17.46 -10.95
CA LEU A 280 -0.15 18.56 -11.83
C LEU A 280 0.48 18.11 -13.17
N ALA A 281 0.81 16.83 -13.33
CA ALA A 281 1.33 16.30 -14.58
C ALA A 281 0.36 16.46 -15.77
N GLU A 282 -0.96 16.60 -15.53
CA GLU A 282 -1.93 16.91 -16.60
C GLU A 282 -1.76 18.33 -17.18
N PHE A 283 -1.10 19.23 -16.45
CA PHE A 283 -0.87 20.63 -16.86
C PHE A 283 0.47 20.83 -17.57
N GLY A 284 1.42 19.90 -17.46
CA GLY A 284 2.75 19.98 -18.06
C GLY A 284 3.83 19.30 -17.22
N ASN A 285 5.08 19.74 -17.37
CA ASN A 285 6.21 19.18 -16.62
C ASN A 285 6.15 19.60 -15.14
N ALA A 286 5.52 18.77 -14.32
CA ALA A 286 5.53 18.87 -12.86
C ALA A 286 6.74 18.13 -12.28
N PHE A 287 7.33 18.65 -11.18
CA PHE A 287 8.45 18.03 -10.50
C PHE A 287 8.53 18.43 -9.02
N VAL A 288 9.13 17.56 -8.19
CA VAL A 288 9.40 17.80 -6.78
C VAL A 288 10.85 18.24 -6.58
N LEU A 289 11.05 19.40 -5.95
CA LEU A 289 12.36 19.93 -5.59
C LEU A 289 12.55 19.91 -4.06
N PRO A 290 13.48 19.09 -3.52
CA PRO A 290 13.82 19.14 -2.10
C PRO A 290 14.59 20.43 -1.78
N VAL A 291 14.25 21.07 -0.67
CA VAL A 291 14.88 22.29 -0.17
C VAL A 291 14.94 22.28 1.35
N THR A 292 16.01 22.81 1.94
CA THR A 292 16.09 23.00 3.39
C THR A 292 15.75 24.45 3.73
N VAL A 293 14.75 24.66 4.59
CA VAL A 293 14.34 25.98 5.09
C VAL A 293 14.30 25.92 6.61
N ASN A 294 15.02 26.80 7.31
CA ASN A 294 15.07 26.86 8.78
C ASN A 294 15.37 25.47 9.42
N ASN A 295 16.41 24.79 8.91
CA ASN A 295 16.81 23.42 9.29
C ASN A 295 15.75 22.32 9.10
N ARG A 296 14.64 22.59 8.41
CA ARG A 296 13.64 21.58 8.03
C ARG A 296 13.70 21.31 6.53
N GLN A 297 13.74 20.03 6.15
CA GLN A 297 13.57 19.65 4.75
C GLN A 297 12.10 19.83 4.35
N LEU A 298 11.90 20.41 3.19
CA LEU A 298 10.61 20.58 2.52
C LEU A 298 10.73 20.14 1.06
N PHE A 299 9.62 19.70 0.50
CA PHE A 299 9.49 19.25 -0.88
C PHE A 299 8.59 20.24 -1.60
N ARG A 300 9.18 21.12 -2.42
CA ARG A 300 8.46 22.12 -3.21
C ARG A 300 8.02 21.51 -4.53
N VAL A 301 6.74 21.55 -4.82
CA VAL A 301 6.19 21.05 -6.08
C VAL A 301 6.07 22.21 -7.06
N ARG A 302 6.62 22.02 -8.25
CA ARG A 302 6.72 23.04 -9.28
C ARG A 302 6.28 22.51 -10.64
N LEU A 303 5.83 23.44 -11.49
CA LEU A 303 5.49 23.18 -12.87
C LEU A 303 6.21 24.18 -13.78
N GLY A 304 6.88 23.68 -14.82
CA GLY A 304 7.68 24.46 -15.77
C GLY A 304 8.97 23.75 -16.21
N PRO A 305 9.93 24.46 -16.85
CA PRO A 305 9.92 25.89 -17.10
C PRO A 305 8.81 26.33 -18.06
N LEU A 306 8.37 27.57 -17.91
CA LEU A 306 7.41 28.26 -18.77
C LEU A 306 8.17 29.29 -19.61
N GLY A 307 7.77 29.44 -20.88
CA GLY A 307 8.52 30.24 -21.86
C GLY A 307 8.43 31.76 -21.64
N ASP A 308 7.34 32.25 -21.07
CA ASP A 308 7.06 33.67 -20.89
C ASP A 308 6.07 33.93 -19.73
N ASP A 309 5.92 35.21 -19.36
CA ASP A 309 5.07 35.64 -18.25
C ASP A 309 3.56 35.48 -18.50
N THR A 310 3.11 35.50 -19.77
CA THR A 310 1.69 35.27 -20.14
C THR A 310 1.36 33.79 -19.96
N SER A 311 2.20 32.90 -20.52
CA SER A 311 2.12 31.45 -20.28
C SER A 311 2.13 31.11 -18.79
N ALA A 312 2.88 31.87 -17.98
CA ALA A 312 2.90 31.70 -16.53
C ALA A 312 1.61 32.20 -15.84
N GLN A 313 1.02 33.31 -16.27
CA GLN A 313 -0.26 33.79 -15.73
C GLN A 313 -1.42 32.84 -16.08
N ASP A 314 -1.48 32.36 -17.33
CA ASP A 314 -2.49 31.39 -17.77
C ASP A 314 -2.36 30.07 -17.02
N MET A 315 -1.13 29.56 -16.87
CA MET A 315 -0.87 28.36 -16.10
C MET A 315 -1.20 28.52 -14.62
N LEU A 316 -0.88 29.68 -14.02
CA LEU A 316 -1.26 29.99 -12.65
C LEU A 316 -2.79 29.98 -12.48
N GLY A 317 -3.52 30.61 -13.41
CA GLY A 317 -4.98 30.62 -13.42
C GLY A 317 -5.57 29.21 -13.49
N ARG A 318 -5.03 28.35 -14.36
CA ARG A 318 -5.43 26.94 -14.48
C ARG A 318 -5.18 26.14 -13.19
N VAL A 319 -4.01 26.31 -12.57
CA VAL A 319 -3.64 25.62 -11.32
C VAL A 319 -4.50 26.09 -10.14
N LYS A 320 -4.76 27.40 -10.02
CA LYS A 320 -5.69 27.93 -8.99
C LYS A 320 -7.12 27.46 -9.21
N ALA A 321 -7.62 27.46 -10.45
CA ALA A 321 -8.94 26.92 -10.79
C ALA A 321 -9.09 25.40 -10.55
N TYR A 322 -7.97 24.68 -10.35
CA TYR A 322 -7.96 23.28 -9.91
C TYR A 322 -7.99 23.14 -8.37
N GLY A 323 -8.03 24.23 -7.60
CA GLY A 323 -8.07 24.23 -6.13
C GLY A 323 -6.72 24.42 -5.44
N TYR A 324 -5.71 24.94 -6.15
CA TYR A 324 -4.39 25.29 -5.60
C TYR A 324 -4.23 26.81 -5.49
N ASP A 325 -5.06 27.44 -4.67
CA ASP A 325 -5.16 28.90 -4.54
C ASP A 325 -3.86 29.56 -4.06
N ASP A 326 -3.04 28.87 -3.26
CA ASP A 326 -1.74 29.34 -2.77
C ASP A 326 -0.61 29.24 -3.82
N ALA A 327 -0.92 28.72 -5.02
CA ALA A 327 0.04 28.68 -6.12
C ALA A 327 0.53 30.09 -6.49
N GLN A 328 1.80 30.17 -6.88
CA GLN A 328 2.47 31.43 -7.20
C GLN A 328 3.53 31.27 -8.30
N ILE A 329 3.77 32.32 -9.07
CA ILE A 329 4.87 32.38 -10.05
C ILE A 329 6.18 32.63 -9.29
N VAL A 330 7.19 31.82 -9.59
CA VAL A 330 8.57 31.98 -9.09
C VAL A 330 9.54 32.02 -10.28
N ARG A 331 10.63 32.78 -10.14
CA ARG A 331 11.65 32.96 -11.19
C ARG A 331 13.03 32.61 -10.63
N TYR A 332 13.87 32.02 -11.48
CA TYR A 332 15.26 31.61 -11.22
C TYR A 332 16.16 32.04 -12.37
#